data_AF-A0A519TLR5-F1
#
_entry.id   AF-A0A519TLR5-F1
#
_cell.length_a   1.000
_cell.length_b   1.000
_cell.length_c   1.000
_cell.angle_alpha   90.00
_cell.angle_beta   90.00
_cell.angle_gamma   90.00
#
_symmetry.space_group_name_H-M   'P 1'
#
loop_
_entity.id
_entity.type
_entity.pdbx_description
1 polymer ?
#
loop_
_entity_poly.entity_id
_entity_poly.type
_entity_poly.pdbx_seq_one_letter_code
_entity_poly.pdbx_strand_id
1 'polypeptide(L)'
;MLNRRLLRIKVMQALYAYQQAVAADYQLAQDRIAAAFEPDLTADVAPDRRLLEGQRKLGEAQLREWHRTGEMPESGSDDKAVASAVQSAITYYEGMVAREGNFYGGQLLHGAESIHDQYLHLLNLPQALLEIIGEDNEREARRYTGRRFEAA
;
A
#
# COMPACT_ATOMS: atom_id res chain seq x y z
N MET A 1 -25.84 -0.85 -15.57
CA MET A 1 -24.55 -0.97 -16.30
C MET A 1 -23.41 -0.13 -15.69
N LEU A 2 -23.68 0.93 -14.91
CA LEU A 2 -22.64 1.75 -14.27
C LEU A 2 -21.79 0.97 -13.23
N ASN A 3 -22.43 0.20 -12.34
CA ASN A 3 -21.75 -0.51 -11.24
C ASN A 3 -20.72 -1.54 -11.72
N ARG A 4 -21.00 -2.26 -12.80
CA ARG A 4 -20.09 -3.29 -13.33
C ARG A 4 -18.83 -2.68 -13.97
N ARG A 5 -18.96 -1.49 -14.57
CA ARG A 5 -17.83 -0.73 -15.13
C ARG A 5 -16.98 -0.12 -14.02
N LEU A 6 -17.62 0.46 -13.01
CA LEU A 6 -16.94 1.04 -11.85
C LEU A 6 -16.11 -0.01 -11.10
N LEU A 7 -16.69 -1.17 -10.83
CA LEU A 7 -15.98 -2.32 -10.26
C LEU A 7 -14.74 -2.70 -11.06
N ARG A 8 -14.88 -2.83 -12.37
CA ARG A 8 -13.75 -3.17 -13.25
C ARG A 8 -12.62 -2.14 -13.17
N ILE A 9 -12.96 -0.85 -13.17
CA ILE A 9 -11.95 0.23 -13.07
C ILE A 9 -11.22 0.15 -11.74
N LYS A 10 -11.94 0.00 -10.62
CA LYS A 10 -11.32 -0.13 -9.29
C LYS A 10 -10.43 -1.37 -9.17
N VAL A 11 -10.87 -2.49 -9.73
CA VAL A 11 -10.06 -3.72 -9.78
C VAL A 11 -8.78 -3.48 -10.57
N MET A 12 -8.86 -2.84 -11.75
CA MET A 12 -7.67 -2.53 -12.54
C MET A 12 -6.72 -1.56 -11.79
N GLN A 13 -7.26 -0.56 -11.08
CA GLN A 13 -6.47 0.37 -10.27
C GLN A 13 -5.71 -0.35 -9.16
N ALA A 14 -6.38 -1.25 -8.43
CA ALA A 14 -5.75 -2.02 -7.35
C ALA A 14 -4.68 -3.00 -7.89
N LEU A 15 -4.96 -3.70 -8.99
CA LEU A 15 -3.98 -4.59 -9.62
C LEU A 15 -2.75 -3.84 -10.12
N TYR A 16 -2.95 -2.67 -10.71
CA TYR A 16 -1.85 -1.81 -11.12
C TYR A 16 -1.03 -1.33 -9.92
N ALA A 17 -1.69 -0.85 -8.87
CA ALA A 17 -1.03 -0.42 -7.63
C ALA A 17 -0.23 -1.57 -6.97
N TYR A 18 -0.80 -2.77 -6.93
CA TYR A 18 -0.12 -3.97 -6.45
C TYR A 18 1.16 -4.27 -7.26
N GLN A 19 1.08 -4.24 -8.59
CA GLN A 19 2.28 -4.46 -9.43
C GLN A 19 3.36 -3.41 -9.20
N GLN A 20 2.98 -2.14 -9.01
CA GLN A 20 3.92 -1.07 -8.69
C GLN A 20 4.54 -1.24 -7.31
N ALA A 21 3.74 -1.65 -6.31
CA ALA A 21 4.22 -1.93 -4.96
C ALA A 21 5.25 -3.07 -4.97
N VAL A 22 4.95 -4.19 -5.64
CA VAL A 22 5.89 -5.32 -5.79
C VAL A 22 7.19 -4.89 -6.49
N ALA A 23 7.11 -4.05 -7.52
CA ALA A 23 8.31 -3.53 -8.19
C ALA A 23 9.14 -2.62 -7.26
N ALA A 24 8.48 -1.79 -6.44
CA ALA A 24 9.15 -0.96 -5.45
C ALA A 24 9.78 -1.78 -4.31
N ASP A 25 9.10 -2.85 -3.85
CA ASP A 25 9.62 -3.77 -2.84
C ASP A 25 10.90 -4.46 -3.32
N TYR A 26 10.97 -4.78 -4.62
CA TYR A 26 12.19 -5.32 -5.21
C TYR A 26 13.34 -4.31 -5.20
N GLN A 27 13.07 -3.03 -5.48
CA GLN A 27 14.09 -1.97 -5.34
C GLN A 27 14.56 -1.84 -3.89
N LEU A 28 13.63 -1.93 -2.93
CA LEU A 28 13.96 -1.88 -1.50
C LEU A 28 14.82 -3.08 -1.06
N ALA A 29 14.62 -4.25 -1.66
CA ALA A 29 15.49 -5.41 -1.45
C ALA A 29 16.91 -5.19 -2.02
N GLN A 30 17.04 -4.49 -3.14
CA GLN A 30 18.36 -4.08 -3.68
C GLN A 30 19.04 -3.08 -2.74
N ASP A 31 18.31 -2.07 -2.25
CA ASP A 31 18.83 -1.07 -1.31
C ASP A 31 19.29 -1.74 0.00
N ARG A 32 18.60 -2.79 0.44
CA ARG A 32 19.01 -3.58 1.61
C ARG A 32 20.34 -4.29 1.41
N ILE A 33 20.61 -4.79 0.19
CA ILE A 33 21.93 -5.34 -0.16
C ILE A 33 22.96 -4.21 -0.19
N ALA A 34 22.63 -3.06 -0.77
CA ALA A 34 23.53 -1.92 -0.80
C ALA A 34 23.95 -1.47 0.60
N ALA A 35 22.98 -1.34 1.52
CA ALA A 35 23.21 -0.99 2.92
C ALA A 35 24.05 -2.02 3.68
N ALA A 36 23.95 -3.31 3.35
CA ALA A 36 24.75 -4.36 3.98
C ALA A 36 26.25 -4.26 3.65
N PHE A 37 26.62 -3.60 2.55
CA PHE A 37 28.00 -3.42 2.09
C PHE A 37 28.45 -1.95 2.10
N GLU A 38 27.74 -1.08 2.82
CA GLU A 38 28.22 0.27 3.08
C GLU A 38 29.46 0.23 3.98
N PRO A 39 30.44 1.13 3.74
CA PRO A 39 31.64 1.19 4.57
C PRO A 39 31.26 1.62 5.99
N ASP A 40 31.57 0.77 6.97
CA ASP A 40 31.37 1.11 8.37
C ASP A 40 32.26 2.30 8.76
N LEU A 41 31.61 3.41 9.10
CA LEU A 41 32.26 4.66 9.48
C LEU A 41 32.90 4.61 10.87
N THR A 42 32.55 3.59 11.67
CA THR A 42 33.02 3.43 13.05
C THR A 42 34.15 2.41 13.20
N ALA A 43 34.54 1.74 12.11
CA ALA A 43 35.60 0.74 12.15
C ALA A 43 36.98 1.36 12.38
N ASP A 44 37.75 0.80 13.32
CA ASP A 44 39.14 1.18 13.62
C ASP A 44 40.08 1.00 12.41
N VAL A 45 39.73 0.11 11.48
CA VAL A 45 40.47 -0.14 10.23
C VAL A 45 39.62 0.29 9.05
N ALA A 46 40.18 1.15 8.20
CA ALA A 46 39.51 1.59 6.98
C ALA A 46 39.18 0.38 6.09
N PRO A 47 37.89 0.11 5.81
CA PRO A 47 37.51 -1.04 4.99
C PRO A 47 37.95 -0.85 3.54
N ASP A 48 38.25 -1.97 2.87
CA ASP A 48 38.57 -1.96 1.43
C ASP A 48 37.31 -1.67 0.63
N ARG A 49 37.19 -0.42 0.18
CA ARG A 49 36.07 0.07 -0.62
C ARG A 49 35.88 -0.74 -1.92
N ARG A 50 36.96 -1.27 -2.50
CA ARG A 50 36.87 -2.04 -3.76
C ARG A 50 36.29 -3.42 -3.50
N LEU A 51 36.63 -4.03 -2.37
CA LEU A 51 36.08 -5.32 -1.96
C LEU A 51 34.57 -5.19 -1.67
N LEU A 52 34.18 -4.18 -0.89
CA LEU A 52 32.76 -3.91 -0.57
C LEU A 52 31.93 -3.61 -1.81
N GLU A 53 32.44 -2.80 -2.74
CA GLU A 53 31.75 -2.52 -4.00
C GLU A 53 31.62 -3.77 -4.88
N GLY A 54 32.62 -4.66 -4.87
CA GLY A 54 32.57 -5.95 -5.55
C GLY A 54 31.51 -6.88 -4.95
N GLN A 55 31.49 -7.03 -3.62
CA GLN A 55 30.51 -7.81 -2.89
C GLN A 55 29.08 -7.30 -3.11
N ARG A 56 28.88 -5.98 -3.10
CA ARG A 56 27.59 -5.35 -3.41
C ARG A 56 27.08 -5.73 -4.80
N LYS A 57 27.92 -5.57 -5.84
CA LYS A 57 27.56 -5.90 -7.22
C LYS A 57 27.27 -7.39 -7.40
N LEU A 58 28.01 -8.26 -6.71
CA LEU A 58 27.74 -9.70 -6.71
C LEU A 58 26.39 -10.02 -6.07
N GLY A 59 26.08 -9.41 -4.92
CA GLY A 59 24.79 -9.58 -4.25
C GLY A 59 23.62 -9.08 -5.10
N GLU A 60 23.73 -7.89 -5.71
CA GLU A 60 22.72 -7.35 -6.63
C GLU A 60 22.52 -8.24 -7.86
N ALA A 61 23.58 -8.81 -8.41
CA ALA A 61 23.50 -9.73 -9.55
C ALA A 61 22.82 -11.05 -9.17
N GLN A 62 23.15 -11.62 -8.01
CA GLN A 62 22.51 -12.82 -7.48
C GLN A 62 21.02 -12.61 -7.19
N LEU A 63 20.66 -11.48 -6.60
CA LEU A 63 19.25 -11.12 -6.36
C LEU A 63 18.48 -10.96 -7.68
N ARG A 64 19.11 -10.35 -8.69
CA ARG A 64 18.51 -10.19 -10.02
C ARG A 64 18.28 -11.52 -10.71
N GLU A 65 19.25 -12.43 -10.62
CA GLU A 65 19.11 -13.76 -11.20
C GLU A 65 18.01 -14.53 -10.48
N TRP A 66 18.01 -14.54 -9.14
CA TRP A 66 16.93 -15.13 -8.35
C TRP A 66 15.55 -14.57 -8.72
N HIS A 67 15.41 -13.26 -8.89
CA HIS A 67 14.13 -12.65 -9.30
C HIS A 67 13.69 -13.07 -10.71
N ARG A 68 14.62 -13.49 -11.58
CA ARG A 68 14.35 -13.91 -12.95
C ARG A 68 14.03 -15.41 -13.06
N THR A 69 14.83 -16.26 -12.44
CA THR A 69 14.73 -17.73 -12.55
C THR A 69 13.95 -18.36 -11.40
N GLY A 70 13.82 -17.68 -10.25
CA GLY A 70 13.21 -18.24 -9.05
C GLY A 70 14.05 -19.30 -8.35
N GLU A 71 15.24 -19.59 -8.88
CA GLU A 71 16.19 -20.53 -8.31
C GLU A 71 17.09 -19.77 -7.33
N MET A 72 17.27 -20.34 -6.13
CA MET A 72 18.26 -19.81 -5.20
C MET A 72 19.63 -19.87 -5.86
N PRO A 73 20.44 -18.79 -5.80
CA PRO A 73 21.80 -18.84 -6.27
C PRO A 73 22.51 -20.00 -5.55
N GLU A 74 23.15 -20.90 -6.30
CA GLU A 74 24.04 -21.88 -5.68
C GLU A 74 25.04 -21.14 -4.81
N SER A 75 25.23 -21.61 -3.58
CA SER A 75 26.10 -21.04 -2.54
C SER A 75 27.61 -21.00 -2.90
N GLY A 76 27.95 -20.89 -4.19
CA GLY A 76 29.30 -20.82 -4.73
C GLY A 76 29.95 -19.43 -4.65
N SER A 77 29.35 -18.48 -3.92
CA SER A 77 30.07 -17.29 -3.48
C SER A 77 30.98 -17.71 -2.33
N ASP A 78 32.30 -17.72 -2.55
CA ASP A 78 33.34 -17.90 -1.51
C ASP A 78 33.15 -16.96 -0.29
N ASP A 79 32.27 -15.96 -0.42
CA ASP A 79 31.94 -14.97 0.59
C ASP A 79 30.59 -15.27 1.29
N LYS A 80 30.67 -15.74 2.53
CA LYS A 80 29.48 -16.01 3.38
C LYS A 80 28.67 -14.75 3.66
N ALA A 81 29.31 -13.57 3.64
CA ALA A 81 28.65 -12.30 3.86
C ALA A 81 27.66 -11.97 2.73
N VAL A 82 28.05 -12.21 1.47
CA VAL A 82 27.19 -12.01 0.29
C VAL A 82 26.00 -12.95 0.31
N ALA A 83 26.22 -14.24 0.59
CA ALA A 83 25.13 -15.21 0.69
C ALA A 83 24.12 -14.83 1.77
N SER A 84 24.58 -14.37 2.94
CA SER A 84 23.70 -13.94 4.03
C SER A 84 22.91 -12.67 3.68
N ALA A 85 23.54 -11.70 3.00
CA ALA A 85 22.88 -10.46 2.58
C ALA A 85 21.77 -10.76 1.54
N VAL A 86 22.06 -11.62 0.56
CA VAL A 86 21.10 -12.04 -0.46
C VAL A 86 19.92 -12.80 0.16
N GLN A 87 20.18 -13.75 1.07
CA GLN A 87 19.11 -14.44 1.78
C GLN A 87 18.23 -13.48 2.60
N SER A 88 18.84 -12.51 3.27
CA SER A 88 18.07 -11.49 4.01
C SER A 88 17.23 -10.62 3.08
N ALA A 89 17.71 -10.30 1.88
CA ALA A 89 16.98 -9.51 0.89
C ALA A 89 15.80 -10.30 0.30
N ILE A 90 16.00 -11.59 -0.01
CA ILE A 90 14.97 -12.49 -0.52
C ILE A 90 13.83 -12.64 0.49
N THR A 91 14.16 -13.01 1.73
CA THR A 91 13.16 -13.19 2.81
C THR A 91 12.41 -11.89 3.11
N TYR A 92 13.09 -10.75 3.02
CA TYR A 92 12.47 -9.45 3.17
C TYR A 92 11.46 -9.16 2.04
N TYR A 93 11.87 -9.37 0.79
CA TYR A 93 11.02 -9.18 -0.38
C TYR A 93 9.79 -10.10 -0.36
N GLU A 94 9.96 -11.39 -0.11
CA GLU A 94 8.83 -12.34 -0.01
C GLU A 94 7.85 -11.93 1.09
N GLY A 95 8.36 -11.46 2.24
CA GLY A 95 7.53 -10.95 3.33
C GLY A 95 6.77 -9.67 2.96
N MET A 96 7.38 -8.78 2.16
CA MET A 96 6.71 -7.58 1.65
C MET A 96 5.62 -7.94 0.62
N VAL A 97 5.94 -8.77 -0.38
CA VAL A 97 4.98 -9.22 -1.40
C VAL A 97 3.76 -9.89 -0.77
N ALA A 98 3.96 -10.73 0.26
CA ALA A 98 2.85 -11.35 0.99
C ALA A 98 1.98 -10.31 1.72
N ARG A 99 2.59 -9.27 2.31
CA ARG A 99 1.84 -8.16 2.94
C ARG A 99 1.07 -7.34 1.91
N GLU A 100 1.68 -6.98 0.78
CA GLU A 100 1.02 -6.26 -0.30
C GLU A 100 -0.18 -7.04 -0.85
N GLY A 101 -0.01 -8.35 -1.08
CA GLY A 101 -1.10 -9.22 -1.54
C GLY A 101 -2.30 -9.21 -0.58
N ASN A 102 -2.05 -9.30 0.73
CA ASN A 102 -3.10 -9.22 1.74
C ASN A 102 -3.74 -7.82 1.81
N PHE A 103 -2.94 -6.76 1.71
CA PHE A 103 -3.41 -5.38 1.79
C PHE A 103 -4.33 -5.03 0.61
N TYR A 104 -3.87 -5.24 -0.63
CA TYR A 104 -4.68 -4.95 -1.82
C TYR A 104 -5.85 -5.93 -1.98
N GLY A 105 -5.69 -7.19 -1.57
CA GLY A 105 -6.79 -8.14 -1.49
C GLY A 105 -7.91 -7.68 -0.54
N GLY A 106 -7.54 -7.24 0.66
CA GLY A 106 -8.48 -6.67 1.64
C GLY A 106 -9.14 -5.38 1.14
N GLN A 107 -8.37 -4.50 0.50
CA GLN A 107 -8.89 -3.26 -0.09
C GLN A 107 -9.92 -3.53 -1.19
N LEU A 108 -9.68 -4.56 -2.03
CA LEU A 108 -10.62 -4.97 -3.06
C LEU A 108 -11.92 -5.53 -2.48
N LEU A 109 -11.82 -6.38 -1.45
CA LEU A 109 -12.99 -6.93 -0.76
C LEU A 109 -13.83 -5.83 -0.11
N HIS A 110 -13.19 -4.95 0.67
CA HIS A 110 -13.85 -3.81 1.27
C HIS A 110 -14.45 -2.86 0.22
N GLY A 111 -13.73 -2.65 -0.89
CA GLY A 111 -14.22 -1.89 -2.02
C GLY A 111 -15.47 -2.49 -2.66
N ALA A 112 -15.59 -3.82 -2.69
CA ALA A 112 -16.78 -4.51 -3.19
C ALA A 112 -17.96 -4.41 -2.22
N GLU A 113 -17.72 -4.59 -0.92
CA GLU A 113 -18.74 -4.47 0.13
C GLU A 113 -19.32 -3.05 0.22
N SER A 114 -18.44 -2.03 0.18
CA SER A 114 -18.85 -0.63 0.28
C SER A 114 -19.77 -0.15 -0.84
N ILE A 115 -19.85 -0.85 -1.97
CA ILE A 115 -20.79 -0.50 -3.06
C ILE A 115 -22.23 -0.70 -2.61
N HIS A 116 -22.48 -1.73 -1.79
CA HIS A 116 -23.80 -1.94 -1.21
C HIS A 116 -24.19 -0.78 -0.29
N ASP A 117 -23.28 -0.38 0.59
CA ASP A 117 -23.51 0.72 1.53
C ASP A 117 -23.71 2.05 0.80
N GLN A 118 -22.90 2.33 -0.24
CA GLN A 118 -23.07 3.51 -1.09
C GLN A 118 -24.44 3.55 -1.75
N TYR A 119 -24.97 2.40 -2.16
CA TYR A 119 -26.29 2.31 -2.74
C TYR A 119 -27.40 2.60 -1.72
N LEU A 120 -27.29 2.03 -0.51
CA LEU A 120 -28.21 2.32 0.58
C LEU A 120 -28.20 3.80 0.98
N HIS A 121 -27.01 4.39 1.10
CA HIS A 121 -26.88 5.83 1.39
C HIS A 121 -27.53 6.69 0.30
N LEU A 122 -27.36 6.33 -0.98
CA LEU A 122 -27.99 7.05 -2.08
C LEU A 122 -29.52 6.94 -2.06
N LEU A 123 -30.06 5.77 -1.70
CA LEU A 123 -31.51 5.56 -1.58
C LEU A 123 -32.13 6.29 -0.38
N ASN A 124 -31.40 6.39 0.73
CA ASN A 124 -31.86 7.08 1.94
C ASN A 124 -31.67 8.60 1.87
N LEU A 125 -30.86 9.10 0.93
CA LEU A 125 -30.56 10.52 0.78
C LEU A 125 -31.81 11.41 0.61
N PRO A 126 -32.82 11.07 -0.23
CA PRO A 126 -34.02 11.88 -0.38
C PRO A 126 -34.85 11.95 0.91
N GLN A 127 -34.93 10.86 1.67
CA GLN A 127 -35.65 10.84 2.93
C GLN A 127 -34.96 11.73 3.97
N ALA A 128 -33.63 11.59 4.11
CA ALA A 128 -32.85 12.45 4.99
C ALA A 128 -32.98 13.94 4.61
N LEU A 129 -33.00 14.26 3.31
CA LEU A 129 -33.25 15.61 2.82
C LEU A 129 -34.66 16.12 3.17
N LEU A 130 -35.69 15.28 3.05
CA LEU A 130 -37.06 15.63 3.41
C LEU A 130 -37.19 15.94 4.90
N GLU A 131 -36.57 15.14 5.76
CA GLU A 131 -36.55 15.36 7.21
C GLU A 131 -35.94 16.73 7.55
N ILE A 132 -34.79 17.06 6.94
CA ILE A 132 -34.14 18.37 7.11
C ILE A 132 -35.03 19.52 6.63
N ILE A 133 -35.65 19.38 5.45
CA ILE A 133 -36.57 20.40 4.91
C ILE A 133 -37.79 20.57 5.83
N GLY A 134 -38.33 19.47 6.37
CA GLY A 134 -39.43 19.50 7.33
C GLY A 134 -39.07 20.25 8.60
N GLU A 135 -37.91 19.94 9.19
CA GLU A 135 -37.41 20.65 10.36
C GLU A 135 -37.19 22.15 10.11
N ASP A 136 -36.63 22.52 8.96
CA ASP A 136 -36.42 23.93 8.61
C ASP A 136 -37.76 24.67 8.46
N ASN A 137 -38.73 24.07 7.77
CA ASN A 137 -40.09 24.64 7.66
C ASN A 137 -40.76 24.81 9.04
N GLU A 138 -40.63 23.84 9.94
CA GLU A 138 -41.14 23.96 11.31
C GLU A 138 -40.44 25.08 12.10
N ARG A 139 -39.11 25.19 11.97
CA ARG A 139 -38.33 26.26 12.62
C ARG A 139 -38.78 27.63 12.11
N GLU A 140 -39.00 27.77 10.81
CA GLU A 140 -39.54 29.00 10.22
C GLU A 140 -40.95 29.30 10.73
N ALA A 141 -41.86 28.32 10.74
CA ALA A 141 -43.21 28.49 11.26
C ALA A 141 -43.23 28.94 12.73
N ARG A 142 -42.33 28.41 13.57
CA ARG A 142 -42.16 28.85 14.97
C ARG A 142 -41.65 30.29 15.08
N ARG A 143 -40.77 30.74 14.18
CA ARG A 143 -40.31 32.14 14.13
C ARG A 143 -41.45 33.11 13.84
N TYR A 144 -42.35 32.76 12.91
CA TYR A 144 -43.50 33.62 12.56
C TYR A 144 -44.65 33.59 13.59
N THR A 145 -44.77 32.51 14.38
CA THR A 145 -45.80 32.40 15.44
C THR A 145 -45.34 32.94 16.80
N GLY A 146 -44.04 33.22 16.97
CA GLY A 146 -43.41 33.69 18.21
C GLY A 146 -43.40 35.21 18.41
N ARG A 147 -44.58 35.81 18.62
CA ARG A 147 -44.90 36.98 19.49
C ARG A 147 -46.33 37.42 19.18
N ARG A 148 -47.33 36.64 19.62
CA ARG A 148 -48.64 37.24 19.86
C ARG A 148 -48.50 38.03 21.15
N PHE A 149 -48.47 39.35 21.00
CA PHE A 149 -48.51 40.35 22.05
C PHE A 149 -49.35 39.88 23.24
N GLU A 150 -48.68 39.63 24.38
CA GLU A 150 -49.32 39.74 25.69
C GLU A 150 -49.68 41.22 25.86
N ALA A 151 -50.91 41.57 25.48
CA ALA A 151 -51.49 42.87 25.75
C ALA A 151 -51.91 42.90 27.23
N ALA A 152 -51.35 43.87 27.95
CA ALA A 152 -51.62 44.22 29.34
C ALA A 152 -53.09 44.63 29.59
#